data_AF-A0A7C4TQ10-F1
#
_entry.id   AF-A0A7C4TQ10-F1
#
_cell.length_a   1.000
_cell.length_b   1.000
_cell.length_c   1.000
_cell.angle_alpha   90.00
_cell.angle_beta   90.00
_cell.angle_gamma   90.00
#
_symmetry.space_group_name_H-M   'P 1'
#
loop_
_entity.id
_entity.type
_entity.pdbx_description
1 polymer ?
#
loop_
_entity_poly.entity_id
_entity_poly.type
_entity_poly.pdbx_seq_one_letter_code
_entity_poly.pdbx_strand_id
1 'polypeptide(L)' 'AGFLTNVCVESTARTAYDLNYKVIILKDCTAANSWEEQIYAETKLFPLIAEVLTHKEFLERLED' A
#
# COMPACT_ATOMS: atom_id res chain seq x y z
N ALA A 1 3.41 3.23 -2.89
CA ALA A 1 4.44 4.00 -2.15
C ALA A 1 4.00 5.46 -2.04
N GLY A 2 4.45 6.19 -1.02
CA GLY A 2 4.17 7.61 -0.85
C GLY A 2 3.82 8.04 0.58
N PHE A 3 3.43 9.30 0.74
CA PHE A 3 3.05 9.93 2.01
C PHE A 3 1.85 10.85 1.74
N LEU A 4 0.76 10.84 2.53
CA LEU A 4 0.45 10.06 3.73
C LEU A 4 -0.20 8.71 3.40
N THR A 5 0.18 7.65 4.13
CA THR A 5 -0.30 6.26 3.95
C THR A 5 -1.82 6.16 4.00
N ASN A 6 -2.43 6.67 5.06
CA ASN A 6 -3.87 6.59 5.34
C ASN A 6 -4.69 7.73 4.70
N VAL A 7 -4.10 8.52 3.81
CA VAL A 7 -4.81 9.61 3.11
C VAL A 7 -4.61 9.48 1.60
N CYS A 8 -3.55 10.09 1.06
CA CYS A 8 -3.34 10.15 -0.38
C CYS A 8 -3.03 8.77 -0.97
N VAL A 9 -2.24 7.96 -0.26
CA VAL A 9 -1.89 6.61 -0.73
C VAL A 9 -3.11 5.70 -0.70
N GLU A 10 -3.85 5.66 0.41
CA GLU A 10 -5.10 4.88 0.50
C GLU A 10 -6.14 5.33 -0.52
N SER A 11 -6.39 6.64 -0.65
CA SER A 11 -7.40 7.16 -1.58
C SER A 11 -7.09 6.79 -3.03
N THR A 12 -5.81 6.86 -3.40
CA THR A 12 -5.35 6.44 -4.74
C THR A 12 -5.49 4.92 -4.91
N ALA A 13 -5.09 4.14 -3.91
CA ALA A 13 -5.22 2.69 -3.94
C ALA A 13 -6.67 2.23 -4.08
N ARG A 14 -7.60 2.86 -3.34
CA ARG A 14 -9.03 2.58 -3.40
C ARG A 14 -9.61 2.91 -4.77
N THR A 15 -9.29 4.08 -5.31
CA THR A 15 -9.74 4.47 -6.65
C THR A 15 -9.20 3.50 -7.72
N ALA A 16 -7.93 3.09 -7.62
CA ALA A 16 -7.34 2.12 -8.53
C ALA A 16 -8.03 0.74 -8.43
N TYR A 17 -8.34 0.30 -7.21
CA TYR A 17 -9.11 -0.93 -6.97
C TYR A 17 -10.50 -0.85 -7.60
N ASP A 18 -11.23 0.26 -7.40
CA ASP A 18 -12.56 0.49 -7.98
C ASP A 18 -12.53 0.52 -9.52
N LEU A 19 -11.42 0.97 -10.10
CA LEU A 19 -11.15 0.95 -11.54
C LEU A 19 -10.57 -0.39 -12.04
N ASN A 20 -10.60 -1.42 -11.20
CA ASN A 20 -10.24 -2.80 -11.54
C ASN A 20 -8.75 -2.98 -11.90
N TYR A 21 -7.86 -2.09 -11.42
CA TYR A 21 -6.41 -2.26 -11.51
C TYR A 21 -5.91 -3.26 -10.46
N LYS A 22 -4.83 -3.98 -10.77
CA LYS A 22 -4.07 -4.72 -9.77
C LYS A 22 -3.29 -3.73 -8.91
N VAL A 23 -3.68 -3.57 -7.65
CA VAL A 23 -3.04 -2.64 -6.72
C VAL A 23 -2.00 -3.37 -5.86
N ILE A 24 -0.79 -2.82 -5.81
CA ILE A 24 0.30 -3.27 -4.94
C ILE A 24 0.74 -2.08 -4.07
N ILE A 25 0.78 -2.29 -2.76
CA ILE A 25 1.31 -1.34 -1.79
C ILE A 25 2.64 -1.85 -1.24
N LEU A 26 3.68 -1.02 -1.39
CA LEU A 26 4.99 -1.25 -0.80
C LEU A 26 5.01 -0.66 0.62
N LYS A 27 4.77 -1.48 1.64
CA LYS A 27 4.55 -1.04 3.04
C LYS A 27 5.74 -0.27 3.61
N ASP A 28 6.94 -0.73 3.30
CA ASP A 28 8.21 -0.10 3.69
C ASP A 28 8.60 1.11 2.82
N CYS A 29 7.75 1.49 1.88
CA CYS A 29 7.87 2.70 1.07
C CYS A 29 6.64 3.62 1.25
N THR A 30 5.99 3.55 2.40
CA THR A 30 4.90 4.45 2.80
C THR A 30 5.15 5.02 4.19
N ALA A 31 4.55 6.16 4.52
CA ALA A 31 4.65 6.75 5.85
C ALA A 31 3.35 7.47 6.26
N ALA A 32 3.02 7.43 7.55
CA ALA A 32 1.91 8.12 8.18
C ALA A 32 2.42 9.07 9.29
N ASN A 33 1.55 9.87 9.90
CA ASN A 33 1.94 10.79 10.97
C ASN A 33 2.17 10.07 12.30
N SER A 34 1.67 8.85 12.45
CA SER A 34 1.92 8.01 13.62
C SER A 34 2.12 6.54 13.23
N TRP A 35 2.80 5.80 14.11
CA TRP A 35 2.96 4.36 13.96
C TRP A 35 1.63 3.61 14.02
N GLU A 36 0.69 4.08 14.85
CA GLU A 36 -0.65 3.50 14.96
C GLU A 36 -1.41 3.60 13.62
N GLU A 37 -1.41 4.77 13.00
CA GLU A 37 -2.02 4.98 11.67
C GLU A 37 -1.35 4.11 10.59
N GLN A 38 -0.02 4.01 10.61
CA GLN A 38 0.73 3.18 9.66
C GLN A 38 0.34 1.70 9.79
N ILE A 39 0.33 1.16 11.01
CA ILE A 39 -0.02 -0.23 11.27
C ILE A 39 -1.50 -0.51 10.97
N TYR A 40 -2.38 0.42 11.28
CA TYR A 40 -3.80 0.29 10.93
C TYR A 40 -3.99 0.19 9.41
N ALA A 41 -3.34 1.07 8.64
CA ALA A 41 -3.42 1.05 7.19
C ALA A 41 -2.87 -0.27 6.61
N GLU A 42 -1.69 -0.70 7.06
CA GLU A 42 -1.02 -1.92 6.58
C GLU A 42 -1.78 -3.21 6.90
N THR A 43 -2.36 -3.31 8.11
CA THR A 43 -2.89 -4.58 8.61
C THR A 43 -4.41 -4.70 8.50
N LYS A 44 -5.14 -3.59 8.34
CA LYS A 44 -6.61 -3.58 8.32
C LYS A 44 -7.20 -3.05 7.02
N LEU A 45 -6.63 -1.99 6.45
CA LEU A 45 -7.20 -1.35 5.25
C LEU A 45 -6.67 -1.98 3.97
N PHE A 46 -5.35 -1.95 3.75
CA PHE A 46 -4.77 -2.35 2.48
C PHE A 46 -5.07 -3.81 2.06
N PRO A 47 -5.09 -4.81 2.96
CA PRO A 47 -5.42 -6.19 2.57
C PRO A 47 -6.81 -6.37 1.95
N LEU A 48 -7.70 -5.38 2.10
CA LEU A 48 -9.04 -5.40 1.50
C LEU A 48 -9.03 -4.97 0.03
N ILE A 49 -8.04 -4.18 -0.40
CA ILE A 49 -8.05 -3.49 -1.71
C ILE A 49 -6.73 -3.60 -2.48
N ALA A 50 -5.67 -4.16 -1.88
CA ALA A 50 -4.35 -4.25 -2.48
C ALA A 50 -3.55 -5.43 -1.94
N GLU A 51 -2.58 -5.89 -2.72
CA GLU A 51 -1.51 -6.76 -2.23
C GLU A 51 -0.47 -5.91 -1.48
N VAL A 52 -0.06 -6.33 -0.29
CA VAL A 52 0.87 -5.58 0.56
C VAL A 52 2.22 -6.30 0.62
N LEU A 53 3.28 -5.64 0.14
CA LEU A 53 4.63 -6.19 0.02
C LEU A 53 5.67 -5.20 0.55
N THR A 54 6.90 -5.68 0.76
CA THR A 54 8.10 -4.85 0.86
C THR A 54 8.65 -4.54 -0.54
N HIS A 55 9.47 -3.50 -0.66
CA HIS A 55 10.15 -3.21 -1.94
C HIS A 55 11.01 -4.38 -2.42
N LYS A 56 11.61 -5.15 -1.50
CA LYS A 56 12.42 -6.33 -1.83
C LYS A 56 11.59 -7.46 -2.42
N GLU A 57 10.50 -7.84 -1.75
CA GLU A 57 9.55 -8.84 -2.26
C GLU A 57 8.95 -8.42 -3.61
N PHE A 58 8.82 -7.11 -3.86
CA PHE A 58 8.37 -6.60 -5.15
C PHE A 58 9.44 -6.71 -6.24
N LEU A 59 10.69 -6.33 -5.94
CA LEU A 59 11.81 -6.42 -6.90
C LEU A 59 12.09 -7.87 -7.31
N GLU A 60 12.05 -8.81 -6.37
CA GLU A 60 12.21 -10.24 -6.64
C GLU A 60 11.21 -10.76 -7.69
N ARG A 61 10.01 -10.16 -7.79
CA ARG A 61 8.97 -10.53 -8.76
C ARG A 61 9.16 -9.91 -10.14
N LEU A 62 10.04 -8.92 -10.28
CA LEU A 62 10.33 -8.26 -11.56
C LEU A 62 11.53 -8.88 -12.28
N GLU A 63 12.30 -9.72 -11.58
CA GLU A 63 13.51 -10.36 -12.12
C GLU A 63 13.23 -11.62 -12.96
N ASP A 64 11.95 -11.91 -13.25
CA ASP A 64 11.47 -12.94 -14.18
C ASP A 64 11.22 -12.40 -15.61
#